data_AF-A0AAW4KVT6-F1
#
_entry.id   AF-A0AAW4KVT6-F1
#
_cell.length_a   1.000
_cell.length_b   1.000
_cell.length_c   1.000
_cell.angle_alpha   90.00
_cell.angle_beta   90.00
_cell.angle_gamma   90.00
#
_symmetry.space_group_name_H-M   'P 1'
#
loop_
_entity.id
_entity.type
_entity.pdbx_description
1 polymer ?
#
loop_
_entity_poly.entity_id
_entity_poly.type
_entity_poly.pdbx_seq_one_letter_code
_entity_poly.pdbx_strand_id
1 'polypeptide(L)' 'MGVISEFKAFAVKGNVVDMAVGIIIGAAFGKIVSSFVGDVIMPPIGLLIGGVDFADLAITLKAAQGDVPAVVLA' A
#
# COMPACT_ATOMS: atom_id res chain seq x y z
N MET A 1 28.13 -10.88 -31.60
CA MET A 1 27.85 -10.18 -30.33
C MET A 1 26.80 -10.99 -29.59
N GLY A 2 26.94 -11.16 -28.28
CA GLY A 2 26.01 -11.96 -27.48
C GLY A 2 24.89 -11.10 -26.92
N VAL A 3 23.69 -11.68 -26.77
CA VAL A 3 22.47 -11.02 -26.26
C VAL A 3 22.71 -10.26 -24.95
N ILE A 4 23.60 -10.76 -24.07
CA ILE A 4 23.96 -10.10 -22.80
C ILE A 4 24.65 -8.75 -23.02
N SER A 5 25.50 -8.64 -24.06
CA SER A 5 26.21 -7.39 -24.39
C SER A 5 25.27 -6.34 -24.97
N GLU A 6 24.31 -6.77 -25.79
CA GLU A 6 23.27 -5.92 -26.37
C GLU A 6 22.25 -5.48 -25.31
N PHE A 7 21.88 -6.37 -24.40
CA PHE A 7 21.03 -6.04 -23.26
C PHE A 7 21.70 -5.06 -22.30
N LYS A 8 23.00 -5.22 -22.01
CA LYS A 8 23.73 -4.25 -21.20
C LYS A 8 23.78 -2.87 -21.87
N ALA A 9 24.02 -2.82 -23.17
CA ALA A 9 24.01 -1.56 -23.93
C ALA A 9 22.61 -0.91 -23.95
N PHE A 10 21.55 -1.72 -24.04
CA PHE A 10 20.16 -1.28 -23.96
C PHE A 10 19.76 -0.80 -22.56
N ALA A 11 20.15 -1.54 -21.51
CA ALA A 11 19.81 -1.26 -20.13
C ALA A 11 20.54 -0.04 -19.57
N VAL A 12 21.75 0.27 -20.05
CA VAL A 12 22.53 1.46 -19.64
C VAL A 12 22.05 2.72 -20.40
N LYS A 13 21.13 2.59 -21.35
CA LYS A 13 20.56 3.72 -22.07
C LYS A 13 19.78 4.60 -21.06
N GLY A 14 20.28 5.82 -20.82
CA GLY A 14 19.79 6.70 -19.74
C GLY A 14 18.26 6.84 -19.66
N ASN A 15 17.58 6.99 -20.82
CA ASN A 15 16.12 7.10 -20.87
C ASN A 15 15.37 5.88 -20.28
N VAL A 16 15.92 4.67 -20.39
CA VAL A 16 15.30 3.45 -19.85
C VAL A 16 15.56 3.32 -18.35
N VAL A 17 16.76 3.69 -17.90
CA VAL A 17 17.14 3.68 -16.48
C VAL A 17 16.30 4.68 -15.70
N ASP A 18 16.21 5.92 -16.17
CA ASP A 18 15.48 6.98 -15.48
C ASP A 18 13.97 6.68 -15.41
N MET A 19 13.41 6.09 -16.47
CA MET A 19 12.03 5.61 -16.47
C MET A 19 11.81 4.48 -15.46
N ALA A 20 12.72 3.51 -15.39
CA ALA A 20 12.63 2.40 -14.45
C ALA A 20 12.71 2.89 -12.99
N VAL A 21 13.63 3.81 -12.70
CA VAL A 21 13.77 4.44 -11.38
C VAL A 21 12.49 5.19 -11.00
N GLY A 22 11.91 5.98 -11.92
CA GLY A 22 10.66 6.69 -11.70
C GLY A 22 9.48 5.78 -11.34
N ILE A 23 9.34 4.64 -12.02
CA ILE A 23 8.27 3.66 -11.74
C ILE A 23 8.48 3.01 -10.37
N ILE A 24 9.71 2.62 -10.03
CA ILE A 24 10.03 1.99 -8.74
C ILE A 24 9.74 2.95 -7.59
N ILE A 25 10.18 4.21 -7.72
CA ILE A 25 9.91 5.24 -6.72
C ILE A 25 8.41 5.51 -6.62
N GLY A 26 7.69 5.67 -7.75
CA GLY A 26 6.25 5.90 -7.74
C GLY A 26 5.47 4.77 -7.05
N ALA A 27 5.83 3.51 -7.34
CA ALA A 27 5.19 2.34 -6.75
C ALA A 27 5.48 2.20 -5.24
N ALA A 28 6.72 2.47 -4.81
CA ALA A 28 7.10 2.39 -3.41
C ALA A 28 6.53 3.57 -2.58
N PHE A 29 6.60 4.78 -3.14
CA PHE A 29 6.15 6.00 -2.46
C PHE A 29 4.65 6.03 -2.24
N GLY A 30 3.86 5.41 -3.14
CA GLY A 30 2.41 5.24 -2.92
C GLY A 30 2.09 4.52 -1.62
N LYS A 31 2.80 3.42 -1.29
CA LYS A 31 2.61 2.71 -0.02
C LYS A 31 2.98 3.56 1.20
N ILE A 32 4.04 4.34 1.10
CA ILE A 32 4.47 5.26 2.17
C ILE A 32 3.37 6.30 2.44
N VAL A 33 2.81 6.89 1.38
CA VAL A 33 1.72 7.86 1.49
C VAL A 33 0.47 7.19 2.05
N SER A 34 0.11 5.99 1.61
CA SER A 34 -1.05 5.25 2.13
C SER A 34 -0.92 4.94 3.63
N SER A 35 0.23 4.46 4.10
CA SER A 35 0.46 4.25 5.53
C SER A 35 0.45 5.56 6.31
N PHE A 36 1.07 6.63 5.78
CA PHE A 36 1.03 7.93 6.44
C PHE A 36 -0.40 8.47 6.59
N VAL A 37 -1.21 8.34 5.54
CA VAL A 37 -2.62 8.76 5.59
C VAL A 37 -3.41 7.88 6.56
N GLY A 38 -3.25 6.55 6.50
CA GLY A 38 -3.99 5.63 7.36
C GLY A 38 -3.60 5.71 8.84
N ASP A 39 -2.30 5.77 9.12
CA ASP A 39 -1.79 5.61 10.49
C ASP A 39 -1.64 6.95 11.23
N VAL A 40 -1.53 8.07 10.50
CA VAL A 40 -1.27 9.40 11.10
C VAL A 40 -2.40 10.40 10.85
N ILE A 41 -2.98 10.41 9.64
CA ILE A 41 -4.01 11.39 9.27
C ILE A 41 -5.41 10.89 9.64
N MET A 42 -5.74 9.62 9.40
CA MET A 42 -7.07 9.08 9.67
C MET A 42 -7.45 9.07 11.15
N PRO A 43 -6.59 8.79 12.15
CA PRO A 43 -7.03 8.75 13.54
C PRO A 43 -7.54 10.11 14.06
N PRO A 44 -6.83 11.24 13.85
CA PRO A 44 -7.36 12.56 14.21
C PRO A 44 -8.63 12.95 13.45
N ILE A 45 -8.73 12.61 12.16
CA ILE A 45 -9.91 12.91 11.34
C ILE A 45 -11.11 12.04 11.76
N GLY A 46 -10.90 10.75 12.02
CA GLY A 46 -11.91 9.82 12.50
C GLY A 46 -12.45 10.23 13.87
N LEU A 47 -11.59 10.73 14.75
CA LEU A 47 -11.99 11.33 16.04
C LEU A 47 -12.84 12.59 15.87
N LEU A 48 -12.52 13.45 14.89
CA LEU A 48 -13.27 14.68 14.62
C LEU A 48 -14.63 14.45 13.92
N ILE A 49 -14.75 13.40 13.10
CA ILE A 49 -15.97 13.10 12.33
C ILE A 49 -16.95 12.19 13.10
N GLY A 50 -16.53 11.54 14.19
CA GLY A 50 -17.46 10.83 15.08
C GLY A 50 -16.96 9.55 15.75
N GLY A 51 -15.65 9.37 15.90
CA GLY A 51 -15.08 8.20 16.61
C GLY A 51 -15.11 6.91 15.78
N VAL A 52 -15.24 7.03 14.46
CA VAL A 52 -15.22 5.90 13.52
C VAL A 52 -13.77 5.74 13.06
N ASP A 53 -13.07 4.80 13.67
CA ASP A 53 -11.77 4.37 13.17
C ASP A 53 -12.01 3.45 11.96
N PHE A 54 -11.77 3.93 10.74
CA PHE A 54 -11.93 3.15 9.52
C PHE A 54 -10.91 2.00 9.41
N ALA A 55 -9.89 1.97 10.27
CA ALA A 55 -9.01 0.82 10.42
C ALA A 55 -9.70 -0.33 11.19
N ASP A 56 -10.60 -0.02 12.14
CA ASP A 56 -11.30 -0.98 13.00
C ASP A 56 -12.80 -1.12 12.65
N LEU A 57 -13.26 -0.52 11.55
CA LEU A 57 -14.66 -0.54 11.12
C LEU A 57 -15.08 -1.87 10.49
N ALA A 58 -14.75 -2.97 11.16
CA ALA A 58 -15.28 -4.29 10.90
C ALA A 58 -16.68 -4.38 11.50
N ILE A 59 -17.71 -4.33 10.65
CA ILE A 59 -19.07 -4.66 11.10
C ILE A 59 -19.10 -6.16 11.41
N THR A 60 -19.14 -6.49 12.71
CA THR A 60 -19.27 -7.87 13.18
C THR A 60 -20.66 -8.36 12.85
N LEU A 61 -20.81 -9.08 11.72
CA LEU A 61 -22.08 -9.66 11.31
C LEU A 61 -22.55 -10.78 12.26
N LYS A 62 -21.61 -11.41 12.97
CA LYS A 62 -21.89 -12.45 13.97
C LYS A 62 -20.84 -12.42 15.08
N ALA A 63 -21.29 -12.24 16.32
CA ALA A 63 -20.43 -12.26 17.49
C ALA A 63 -19.77 -13.64 17.69
N ALA A 64 -18.50 -13.65 18.11
CA ALA A 64 -17.81 -14.88 18.50
C ALA A 64 -18.55 -15.53 19.68
N GLN A 65 -18.81 -16.83 19.59
CA GLN A 65 -19.43 -17.60 20.67
C GLN A 65 -18.61 -18.88 20.88
N GLY A 66 -17.91 -18.97 22.02
CA GLY A 66 -16.98 -20.06 22.31
C GLY A 66 -15.69 -19.98 21.48
N ASP A 67 -15.21 -21.11 20.97
CA ASP A 67 -13.98 -21.22 20.17
C ASP A 67 -14.15 -20.82 18.68
N VAL A 68 -15.28 -20.23 18.30
CA VAL A 68 -15.55 -19.85 16.90
C VAL A 68 -15.24 -18.36 16.71
N PRO A 69 -14.24 -18.00 15.88
CA PRO A 69 -13.87 -16.62 15.65
C PRO A 69 -14.99 -15.84 14.95
N ALA A 70 -15.11 -14.55 15.29
CA ALA A 70 -16.11 -13.67 14.70
C ALA A 70 -15.87 -13.52 13.19
N VAL A 71 -16.95 -13.61 12.41
CA VAL A 71 -16.90 -13.36 10.97
C VAL A 71 -17.10 -11.87 10.76
N VAL A 72 -16.07 -11.22 10.25
CA VAL A 72 -16.04 -9.79 9.94
C VAL A 72 -15.99 -9.57 8.43
N LEU A 73 -16.68 -8.54 7.96
CA LEU A 73 -16.44 -7.95 6.64
C LEU A 73 -15.46 -6.80 6.83
N ALA A 74 -14.26 -6.94 6.25
CA ALA A 74 -13.31 -5.85 6.08
C ALA A 74 -13.64 -5.07 4.80
#